data_AF-A0A816M0H3-F1
#
_entry.id   AF-A0A816M0H3-F1
#
_cell.length_a   1.000
_cell.length_b   1.000
_cell.length_c   1.000
_cell.angle_alpha   90.00
_cell.angle_beta   90.00
_cell.angle_gamma   90.00
#
_symmetry.space_group_name_H-M   'P 1'
#
loop_
_entity.id
_entity.type
_entity.pdbx_description
1 polymer ?
#
loop_
_entity_poly.entity_id
_entity_poly.type
_entity_poly.pdbx_seq_one_letter_code
_entity_poly.pdbx_strand_id
1 'polypeptide(L)'
;MPTIYIIIAVFVLQIYQIDGNVLSSEETIAGSQSKQLSRRKGLTFIKWGHLVPYGIDLVGCRDWTNPNGFNCDPYNGDTDCNEQRTVLCAKTDNSPRPPYLVLGNGAAMPAAFYVGWTLGHISTTLPVAGSSFRNRAAVDAYCAQYFGTGWRVATFHDGKFIRNMNGTTYAGESWTTNASRMEIGGWSYYTFGNVRNDVRSWVHITDQPANCWNN
;
A
#
# COMPACT_ATOMS: atom_id res chain seq x y z
N MET A 1 68.60 -36.87 32.03
CA MET A 1 68.38 -36.30 30.68
C MET A 1 67.14 -35.40 30.74
N PRO A 2 67.09 -34.27 30.02
CA PRO A 2 67.19 -32.93 30.63
C PRO A 2 65.88 -32.11 30.77
N THR A 3 66.07 -31.04 31.54
CA THR A 3 65.28 -29.87 31.97
C THR A 3 64.56 -29.06 30.87
N ILE A 4 63.50 -28.31 31.23
CA ILE A 4 63.25 -26.89 30.84
C ILE A 4 62.29 -26.23 31.84
N TYR A 5 62.68 -25.06 32.34
CA TYR A 5 61.92 -24.12 33.20
C TYR A 5 61.32 -22.99 32.35
N ILE A 6 60.16 -22.43 32.72
CA ILE A 6 59.73 -21.10 32.26
C ILE A 6 59.22 -20.26 33.44
N ILE A 7 59.70 -19.02 33.42
CA ILE A 7 59.77 -18.00 34.48
C ILE A 7 58.58 -17.03 34.35
N ILE A 8 58.03 -16.62 35.50
CA ILE A 8 57.06 -15.52 35.63
C ILE A 8 57.86 -14.21 35.66
N ALA A 9 57.52 -13.25 34.80
CA ALA A 9 58.05 -11.88 34.87
C ALA A 9 56.90 -10.86 34.89
N VAL A 10 56.80 -10.16 36.02
CA VAL A 10 55.99 -8.96 36.23
C VAL A 10 56.82 -7.76 35.78
N PHE A 11 56.26 -6.89 34.94
CA PHE A 11 56.86 -5.59 34.63
C PHE A 11 55.95 -4.45 35.08
N VAL A 12 56.47 -3.68 36.03
CA VAL A 12 56.03 -2.34 36.42
C VAL A 12 56.74 -1.36 35.48
N LEU A 13 56.05 -0.32 34.97
CA LEU A 13 56.73 0.88 34.53
C LEU A 13 55.85 2.14 34.63
N GLN A 14 56.53 3.19 35.07
CA GLN A 14 56.06 4.44 35.64
C GLN A 14 55.48 5.45 34.65
N ILE A 15 54.72 6.36 35.27
CA ILE A 15 54.14 7.60 34.78
C ILE A 15 55.27 8.61 34.41
N TYR A 16 55.14 9.26 33.25
CA TYR A 16 55.76 10.56 32.98
C TYR A 16 54.69 11.54 32.50
N GLN A 17 54.65 12.69 33.17
CA GLN A 17 53.74 13.81 32.96
C GLN A 17 54.43 14.80 31.99
N ILE A 18 53.72 15.25 30.95
CA ILE A 18 54.13 16.41 30.14
C ILE A 18 53.02 17.45 30.20
N ASP A 19 53.39 18.65 30.62
CA ASP A 19 52.53 19.82 30.75
C ASP A 19 52.05 20.35 29.39
N GLY A 20 50.80 20.81 29.37
CA GLY A 20 50.39 22.03 28.68
C GLY A 20 50.24 21.99 27.15
N ASN A 21 49.02 21.67 26.68
CA ASN A 21 48.20 22.63 25.93
C ASN A 21 46.83 22.04 25.61
N VAL A 22 45.79 22.72 26.10
CA VAL A 22 44.40 22.48 25.73
C VAL A 22 44.19 23.05 24.33
N LEU A 23 43.92 22.19 23.35
CA LEU A 23 43.16 22.56 22.16
C LEU A 23 42.12 21.46 21.91
N SER A 24 40.87 21.85 22.11
CA SER A 24 39.67 21.08 21.83
C SER A 24 39.69 20.52 20.40
N SER A 25 39.65 19.21 20.26
CA SER A 25 39.17 18.58 19.03
C SER A 25 37.97 17.73 19.40
N GLU A 26 36.81 18.15 18.89
CA GLU A 26 35.61 17.34 18.87
C GLU A 26 35.94 16.02 18.17
N GLU A 27 35.87 14.93 18.92
CA GLU A 27 35.87 13.58 18.37
C GLU A 27 34.58 13.45 17.57
N THR A 28 34.67 13.77 16.27
CA THR A 28 33.61 13.46 15.32
C THR A 28 33.58 11.95 15.22
N ILE A 29 32.72 11.32 16.04
CA ILE A 29 32.25 9.96 15.79
C ILE A 29 31.64 10.03 14.40
N ALA A 30 32.40 9.58 13.41
CA ALA A 30 31.91 9.28 12.08
C ALA A 30 30.88 8.17 12.27
N GLY A 31 29.64 8.57 12.55
CA GLY A 31 28.49 7.71 12.47
C GLY A 31 28.55 7.10 11.08
N SER A 32 28.63 5.77 11.03
CA SER A 32 28.33 5.03 9.82
C SER A 32 26.86 5.32 9.49
N GLN A 33 26.60 6.47 8.87
CA GLN A 33 25.42 6.65 8.09
C GLN A 33 25.60 5.70 6.91
N SER A 34 25.15 4.46 7.10
CA SER A 34 24.62 3.71 5.99
C SER A 34 23.67 4.68 5.32
N LYS A 35 24.07 5.17 4.14
CA LYS A 35 23.17 5.86 3.22
C LYS A 35 21.97 4.94 3.10
N GLN A 36 20.91 5.25 3.85
CA GLN A 36 19.70 4.45 3.89
C GLN A 36 19.18 4.62 2.46
N LEU A 37 19.48 3.66 1.60
CA LEU A 37 18.82 3.57 0.30
C LEU A 37 17.34 3.57 0.67
N SER A 38 16.67 4.69 0.39
CA SER A 38 15.24 4.85 0.63
C SER A 38 14.58 3.58 0.10
N ARG A 39 14.13 2.72 1.02
CA ARG A 39 13.54 1.44 0.62
C ARG A 39 12.30 1.79 -0.17
N ARG A 40 12.30 1.42 -1.45
CA ARG A 40 11.21 1.72 -2.36
C ARG A 40 9.92 1.20 -1.76
N LYS A 41 8.90 2.06 -1.73
CA LYS A 41 7.59 1.73 -1.19
C LYS A 41 6.57 1.60 -2.30
N GLY A 42 5.59 0.73 -2.07
CA GLY A 42 4.40 0.60 -2.90
C GLY A 42 3.16 0.98 -2.11
N LEU A 43 2.14 1.34 -2.87
CA LEU A 43 0.81 1.61 -2.37
C LEU A 43 0.10 0.31 -1.97
N THR A 44 -0.54 0.32 -0.80
CA THR A 44 -1.44 -0.76 -0.39
C THR A 44 -2.81 -0.27 0.04
N PHE A 45 -3.82 -1.11 -0.21
CA PHE A 45 -5.18 -0.94 0.29
C PHE A 45 -5.48 -1.93 1.42
N ILE A 46 -6.44 -1.57 2.26
CA ILE A 46 -7.07 -2.49 3.22
C ILE A 46 -8.59 -2.47 3.03
N LYS A 47 -9.26 -3.53 3.46
CA LYS A 47 -10.71 -3.56 3.63
C LYS A 47 -11.12 -2.86 4.91
N TRP A 48 -12.00 -1.88 4.79
CA TRP A 48 -12.56 -1.11 5.90
C TRP A 48 -13.89 -1.65 6.39
N GLY A 49 -14.69 -2.21 5.48
CA GLY A 49 -16.02 -2.68 5.82
C GLY A 49 -16.55 -3.69 4.82
N HIS A 50 -17.53 -4.45 5.26
CA HIS A 50 -18.29 -5.38 4.43
C HIS A 50 -19.78 -5.09 4.62
N LEU A 51 -20.49 -4.81 3.54
CA LEU A 51 -21.94 -4.67 3.57
C LEU A 51 -22.58 -6.00 3.22
N VAL A 52 -22.81 -6.82 4.25
CA VAL A 52 -23.39 -8.17 4.17
C VAL A 52 -24.63 -8.25 3.26
N PRO A 53 -25.60 -7.31 3.32
CA PRO A 53 -26.80 -7.41 2.48
C PRO A 53 -26.53 -7.36 0.97
N TYR A 54 -25.37 -6.85 0.56
CA TYR A 54 -24.99 -6.69 -0.84
C TYR A 54 -23.78 -7.54 -1.23
N GLY A 55 -23.08 -8.19 -0.29
CA GLY A 55 -21.85 -8.92 -0.59
C GLY A 55 -20.73 -8.04 -1.16
N ILE A 56 -20.67 -6.78 -0.72
CA ILE A 56 -19.67 -5.80 -1.20
C ILE A 56 -18.72 -5.38 -0.09
N ASP A 57 -17.48 -5.14 -0.49
CA ASP A 57 -16.41 -4.63 0.36
C ASP A 57 -16.15 -3.15 0.05
N LEU A 58 -15.88 -2.37 1.11
CA LEU A 58 -15.21 -1.07 0.99
C LEU A 58 -13.71 -1.29 1.17
N VAL A 59 -12.93 -1.08 0.12
CA VAL A 59 -11.47 -1.16 0.15
C VAL A 59 -10.85 0.18 -0.21
N GLY A 60 -9.72 0.50 0.40
CA GLY A 60 -9.00 1.73 0.09
C GLY A 60 -8.01 2.21 1.12
N CYS A 61 -7.50 3.40 0.84
CA CYS A 61 -6.63 4.22 1.67
C CYS A 61 -7.35 5.06 2.71
N ARG A 62 -8.59 5.44 2.41
CA ARG A 62 -9.35 6.36 3.26
C ARG A 62 -10.00 5.60 4.40
N ASP A 63 -9.68 6.00 5.62
CA ASP A 63 -10.36 5.50 6.81
C ASP A 63 -11.78 6.07 6.86
N TRP A 64 -12.77 5.19 6.81
CA TRP A 64 -14.17 5.61 6.91
C TRP A 64 -14.53 6.09 8.32
N THR A 65 -13.84 5.57 9.34
CA THR A 65 -14.07 5.88 10.76
C THR A 65 -13.39 7.17 11.20
N ASN A 66 -12.34 7.59 10.49
CA ASN A 66 -11.69 8.88 10.66
C ASN A 66 -11.70 9.65 9.33
N PRO A 67 -12.60 10.63 9.14
CA PRO A 67 -12.73 11.34 7.87
C PRO A 67 -11.46 12.12 7.45
N ASN A 68 -10.52 12.36 8.37
CA ASN A 68 -9.20 12.94 8.15
C ASN A 68 -8.07 11.89 8.12
N GLY A 69 -8.38 10.62 8.37
CA GLY A 69 -7.45 9.51 8.43
C GLY A 69 -7.23 8.93 7.05
N PHE A 70 -5.99 9.03 6.57
CA PHE A 70 -5.48 8.18 5.51
C PHE A 70 -4.56 7.15 6.14
N ASN A 71 -4.73 5.89 5.77
CA ASN A 71 -3.87 4.83 6.25
C ASN A 71 -2.81 4.43 5.21
N CYS A 72 -2.77 5.08 4.06
CA CYS A 72 -1.82 4.80 2.99
C CYS A 72 -1.21 6.12 2.49
N ASP A 73 -0.18 6.03 1.64
CA ASP A 73 0.41 7.16 0.93
C ASP A 73 0.39 6.87 -0.58
N PRO A 74 -0.57 7.42 -1.35
CA PRO A 74 -0.63 7.21 -2.79
C PRO A 74 0.45 8.00 -3.54
N TYR A 75 1.09 8.99 -2.92
CA TYR A 75 2.10 9.83 -3.54
C TYR A 75 3.48 9.17 -3.52
N ASN A 76 3.86 8.58 -2.38
CA ASN A 76 5.20 7.98 -2.21
C ASN A 76 5.19 6.47 -1.93
N GLY A 77 4.02 5.88 -1.66
CA GLY A 77 3.88 4.50 -1.21
C GLY A 77 4.01 4.37 0.31
N ASP A 78 3.29 3.42 0.89
CA ASP A 78 3.21 3.23 2.34
C ASP A 78 3.91 1.97 2.85
N THR A 79 4.12 0.96 2.00
CA THR A 79 4.64 -0.36 2.41
C THR A 79 5.94 -0.68 1.69
N ASP A 80 6.95 -1.22 2.40
CA ASP A 80 8.24 -1.61 1.80
C ASP A 80 8.02 -2.69 0.74
N CYS A 81 8.53 -2.48 -0.48
CA CYS A 81 8.29 -3.37 -1.61
C CYS A 81 8.80 -4.80 -1.41
N ASN A 82 9.67 -5.06 -0.44
CA ASN A 82 10.13 -6.41 -0.11
C ASN A 82 9.22 -7.14 0.89
N GLU A 83 8.23 -6.47 1.46
CA GLU A 83 7.25 -7.11 2.33
C GLU A 83 6.32 -8.04 1.54
N GLN A 84 6.00 -9.19 2.13
CA GLN A 84 5.01 -10.08 1.55
C GLN A 84 3.61 -9.56 1.88
N ARG A 85 2.85 -9.22 0.84
CA ARG A 85 1.44 -8.80 0.89
C ARG A 85 0.66 -9.49 -0.21
N THR A 86 -0.63 -9.70 0.02
CA THR A 86 -1.53 -10.19 -1.03
C THR A 86 -1.60 -9.16 -2.17
N VAL A 87 -1.83 -9.59 -3.41
CA VAL A 87 -2.20 -8.65 -4.48
C VAL A 87 -3.70 -8.53 -4.48
N LEU A 88 -4.22 -7.29 -4.44
CA LEU A 88 -5.65 -7.07 -4.67
C LEU A 88 -5.87 -7.16 -6.18
N CYS A 89 -6.58 -8.18 -6.62
CA CYS A 89 -6.93 -8.38 -8.02
C CYS A 89 -8.39 -7.96 -8.22
N ALA A 90 -8.68 -7.35 -9.36
CA ALA A 90 -10.01 -6.93 -9.73
C ALA A 90 -10.35 -7.41 -11.14
N LYS A 91 -11.65 -7.63 -11.37
CA LYS A 91 -12.23 -7.89 -12.69
C LYS A 91 -13.43 -6.98 -12.87
N THR A 92 -13.39 -6.16 -13.90
CA THR A 92 -14.56 -5.38 -14.33
C THR A 92 -15.41 -6.22 -15.28
N ASP A 93 -16.69 -6.38 -14.96
CA ASP A 93 -17.64 -7.22 -15.70
C ASP A 93 -19.00 -6.52 -15.91
N ASN A 94 -19.04 -5.20 -15.72
CA ASN A 94 -20.25 -4.38 -15.81
C ASN A 94 -21.33 -4.74 -14.78
N SER A 95 -20.93 -5.34 -13.66
CA SER A 95 -21.82 -5.60 -12.54
C SER A 95 -22.61 -4.35 -12.13
N PRO A 96 -23.96 -4.45 -11.97
CA PRO A 96 -24.79 -3.33 -11.57
C PRO A 96 -24.39 -2.86 -10.17
N ARG A 97 -24.49 -1.56 -9.92
CA ARG A 97 -24.15 -0.97 -8.63
C ARG A 97 -25.23 -1.30 -7.59
N PRO A 98 -24.93 -1.96 -6.46
CA PRO A 98 -25.92 -2.14 -5.38
C PRO A 98 -26.35 -0.80 -4.76
N PRO A 99 -27.53 -0.73 -4.12
CA PRO A 99 -28.08 0.50 -3.53
C PRO A 99 -27.42 0.88 -2.19
N TYR A 100 -26.09 0.90 -2.14
CA TYR A 100 -25.34 1.31 -0.96
C TYR A 100 -25.37 2.83 -0.78
N LEU A 101 -25.34 3.28 0.47
CA LEU A 101 -25.30 4.71 0.79
C LEU A 101 -23.95 5.31 0.42
N VAL A 102 -23.98 6.43 -0.31
CA VAL A 102 -22.81 7.25 -0.57
C VAL A 102 -22.64 8.17 0.61
N LEU A 103 -21.94 7.67 1.61
CA LEU A 103 -21.72 8.39 2.85
C LEU A 103 -20.56 9.40 2.67
N GLY A 104 -20.48 10.37 3.59
CA GLY A 104 -19.40 11.35 3.68
C GLY A 104 -19.78 12.75 3.21
N ASN A 105 -19.07 13.76 3.70
CA ASN A 105 -19.35 15.16 3.39
C ASN A 105 -18.62 15.67 2.13
N GLY A 106 -17.93 14.77 1.40
CA GLY A 106 -16.94 15.18 0.41
C GLY A 106 -15.71 15.83 1.05
N ALA A 107 -14.72 16.14 0.21
CA ALA A 107 -13.57 16.96 0.59
C ALA A 107 -13.28 17.90 -0.59
N ALA A 108 -12.09 17.83 -1.20
CA ALA A 108 -11.83 18.53 -2.47
C ALA A 108 -12.76 18.05 -3.61
N MET A 109 -13.28 16.82 -3.51
CA MET A 109 -14.19 16.21 -4.48
C MET A 109 -15.53 15.82 -3.82
N PRO A 110 -16.59 15.55 -4.60
CA PRO A 110 -17.86 15.02 -4.07
C PRO A 110 -17.64 13.70 -3.31
N ALA A 111 -18.46 13.39 -2.30
CA ALA A 111 -18.34 12.15 -1.52
C ALA A 111 -18.24 10.89 -2.39
N ALA A 112 -19.02 10.85 -3.47
CA ALA A 112 -19.05 9.79 -4.47
C ALA A 112 -17.68 9.48 -5.11
N PHE A 113 -16.81 10.48 -5.25
CA PHE A 113 -15.43 10.30 -5.73
C PHE A 113 -14.62 9.35 -4.84
N TYR A 114 -14.84 9.44 -3.53
CA TYR A 114 -14.09 8.67 -2.53
C TYR A 114 -14.68 7.29 -2.26
N VAL A 115 -15.93 7.01 -2.66
CA VAL A 115 -16.62 5.73 -2.39
C VAL A 115 -17.39 5.24 -3.62
N GLY A 116 -16.72 5.30 -4.78
CA GLY A 116 -17.25 4.89 -6.07
C GLY A 116 -17.56 3.39 -6.17
N TRP A 117 -18.10 2.97 -7.31
CA TRP A 117 -18.36 1.56 -7.64
C TRP A 117 -17.44 1.08 -8.77
N THR A 118 -16.91 -0.13 -8.65
CA THR A 118 -15.90 -0.68 -9.59
C THR A 118 -16.45 -1.37 -10.83
N LEU A 119 -17.78 -1.56 -10.91
CA LEU A 119 -18.42 -2.36 -11.97
C LEU A 119 -17.92 -3.81 -12.02
N GLY A 120 -17.62 -4.39 -10.85
CA GLY A 120 -17.11 -5.75 -10.82
C GLY A 120 -16.71 -6.27 -9.46
N HIS A 121 -15.76 -7.20 -9.49
CA HIS A 121 -15.37 -8.06 -8.38
C HIS A 121 -13.91 -7.87 -8.00
N ILE A 122 -13.59 -8.13 -6.73
CA ILE A 122 -12.22 -8.24 -6.21
C ILE A 122 -11.97 -9.61 -5.57
N SER A 123 -10.68 -9.97 -5.53
CA SER A 123 -10.15 -11.09 -4.75
C SER A 123 -8.69 -10.82 -4.40
N THR A 124 -8.13 -11.61 -3.49
CA THR A 124 -6.73 -11.49 -3.06
C THR A 124 -5.96 -12.77 -3.33
N THR A 125 -4.75 -12.65 -3.87
CA THR A 125 -3.84 -13.78 -4.08
C THR A 125 -3.23 -14.26 -2.76
N LEU A 126 -2.31 -15.23 -2.83
CA LEU A 126 -1.36 -15.46 -1.73
C LEU A 126 -0.39 -14.27 -1.59
N PRO A 127 0.24 -14.08 -0.40
CA PRO A 127 1.23 -13.04 -0.20
C PRO A 127 2.46 -13.18 -1.12
N VAL A 128 2.92 -12.05 -1.66
CA VAL A 128 4.08 -11.96 -2.54
C VAL A 128 4.79 -10.61 -2.33
N ALA A 129 6.12 -10.58 -2.47
CA ALA A 129 6.87 -9.33 -2.42
C ALA A 129 6.56 -8.47 -3.64
N GLY A 130 6.19 -7.20 -3.43
CA GLY A 130 5.88 -6.28 -4.53
C GLY A 130 7.06 -6.09 -5.49
N SER A 131 8.30 -6.15 -4.97
CA SER A 131 9.55 -6.06 -5.74
C SER A 131 9.81 -7.25 -6.67
N SER A 132 9.04 -8.34 -6.56
CA SER A 132 9.13 -9.48 -7.48
C SER A 132 8.54 -9.20 -8.86
N PHE A 133 7.70 -8.16 -8.98
CA PHE A 133 7.10 -7.76 -10.25
C PHE A 133 7.98 -6.73 -10.97
N ARG A 134 8.25 -6.99 -12.26
CA ARG A 134 9.06 -6.09 -13.09
C ARG A 134 8.28 -4.86 -13.56
N ASN A 135 7.00 -5.04 -13.91
CA ASN A 135 6.15 -4.01 -14.48
C ASN A 135 4.67 -4.31 -14.22
N ARG A 136 3.80 -3.37 -14.61
CA ARG A 136 2.35 -3.51 -14.50
C ARG A 136 1.80 -4.77 -15.16
N ALA A 137 2.30 -5.11 -16.36
CA ALA A 137 1.84 -6.29 -17.08
C ALA A 137 2.17 -7.60 -16.32
N ALA A 138 3.28 -7.66 -15.60
CA ALA A 138 3.66 -8.82 -14.79
C ALA A 138 2.69 -9.05 -13.62
N VAL A 139 2.29 -8.01 -12.91
CA VAL A 139 1.33 -8.13 -11.80
C VAL A 139 -0.10 -8.37 -12.31
N ASP A 140 -0.47 -7.84 -13.48
CA ASP A 140 -1.74 -8.19 -14.14
C ASP A 140 -1.76 -9.67 -14.54
N ALA A 141 -0.68 -10.18 -15.13
CA ALA A 141 -0.55 -11.60 -15.49
C ALA A 141 -0.63 -12.51 -14.25
N TYR A 142 -0.07 -12.08 -13.11
CA TYR A 142 -0.18 -12.79 -11.85
C TYR A 142 -1.63 -12.88 -11.36
N CYS A 143 -2.40 -11.80 -11.43
CA CYS A 143 -3.84 -11.82 -11.14
C CYS A 143 -4.60 -12.75 -12.10
N ALA A 144 -4.30 -12.69 -13.39
CA ALA A 144 -4.92 -13.56 -14.39
C ALA A 144 -4.58 -15.05 -14.18
N GLN A 145 -3.38 -15.37 -13.68
CA GLN A 145 -2.99 -16.74 -13.34
C GLN A 145 -3.83 -17.31 -12.19
N TYR A 146 -4.12 -16.51 -11.15
CA TYR A 146 -4.91 -16.95 -10.00
C TYR A 146 -6.40 -17.09 -10.29
N PHE A 147 -6.95 -16.15 -11.07
CA PHE A 147 -8.41 -15.98 -11.16
C PHE A 147 -8.97 -16.08 -12.59
N GLY A 148 -8.11 -16.25 -13.59
CA GLY A 148 -8.46 -16.40 -14.99
C GLY A 148 -8.46 -15.09 -15.79
N THR A 149 -8.82 -15.20 -17.07
CA THR A 149 -8.83 -14.07 -18.02
C THR A 149 -9.72 -12.91 -17.54
N GLY A 150 -9.22 -11.68 -17.72
CA GLY A 150 -9.90 -10.44 -17.36
C GLY A 150 -9.62 -9.93 -15.95
N TRP A 151 -8.96 -10.74 -15.12
CA TRP A 151 -8.42 -10.27 -13.83
C TRP A 151 -7.11 -9.54 -14.02
N ARG A 152 -6.95 -8.44 -13.28
CA ARG A 152 -5.78 -7.57 -13.28
C ARG A 152 -5.54 -7.04 -11.87
N VAL A 153 -4.38 -6.43 -11.59
CA VAL A 153 -4.21 -5.76 -10.29
C VAL A 153 -5.23 -4.64 -10.15
N ALA A 154 -5.84 -4.54 -8.97
CA ALA A 154 -6.73 -3.46 -8.62
C ALA A 154 -5.97 -2.13 -8.60
N THR A 155 -6.63 -1.05 -9.00
CA THR A 155 -6.01 0.27 -9.07
C THR A 155 -6.65 1.23 -8.07
N PHE A 156 -5.90 2.25 -7.67
CA PHE A 156 -6.40 3.36 -6.84
C PHE A 156 -7.62 4.05 -7.45
N HIS A 157 -7.74 4.00 -8.78
CA HIS A 157 -8.76 4.69 -9.59
C HIS A 157 -9.84 3.75 -10.16
N ASP A 158 -9.99 2.54 -9.61
CA ASP A 158 -11.00 1.59 -10.09
C ASP A 158 -12.43 2.05 -9.78
N GLY A 159 -12.62 2.79 -8.69
CA GLY A 159 -13.92 3.37 -8.35
C GLY A 159 -14.41 4.31 -9.45
N LYS A 160 -15.66 4.14 -9.88
CA LYS A 160 -16.37 5.06 -10.76
C LYS A 160 -17.52 5.70 -10.01
N PHE A 161 -17.86 6.94 -10.36
CA PHE A 161 -18.97 7.65 -9.75
C PHE A 161 -19.74 8.47 -10.79
N ILE A 162 -21.01 8.73 -10.51
CA ILE A 162 -21.81 9.71 -11.27
C ILE A 162 -22.20 10.79 -10.27
N ARG A 163 -22.10 12.07 -10.65
CA ARG A 163 -22.50 13.18 -9.75
C ARG A 163 -23.92 12.96 -9.23
N ASN A 164 -24.10 13.15 -7.93
CA ASN A 164 -25.35 12.93 -7.19
C ASN A 164 -25.82 11.46 -7.10
N MET A 165 -24.93 10.47 -7.35
CA MET A 165 -25.23 9.08 -7.00
C MET A 165 -25.44 8.92 -5.49
N ASN A 166 -26.41 8.09 -5.10
CA ASN A 166 -26.71 7.76 -3.70
C ASN A 166 -27.31 6.35 -3.62
N GLY A 167 -27.95 5.98 -2.50
CA GLY A 167 -28.54 4.64 -2.33
C GLY A 167 -29.65 4.33 -3.34
N THR A 168 -30.36 5.33 -3.86
CA THR A 168 -31.47 5.15 -4.80
C THR A 168 -31.17 5.67 -6.20
N THR A 169 -30.36 6.73 -6.31
CA THR A 169 -30.01 7.37 -7.59
C THR A 169 -28.76 6.71 -8.20
N TYR A 170 -28.86 6.32 -9.48
CA TYR A 170 -27.81 5.60 -10.22
C TYR A 170 -27.40 4.28 -9.53
N ALA A 171 -28.39 3.50 -9.09
CA ALA A 171 -28.21 2.14 -8.57
C ALA A 171 -28.87 1.10 -9.50
N GLY A 172 -28.53 -0.16 -9.34
CA GLY A 172 -29.01 -1.25 -10.18
C GLY A 172 -28.65 -1.06 -11.65
N GLU A 173 -29.59 -1.34 -12.54
CA GLU A 173 -29.42 -1.22 -14.00
C GLU A 173 -29.29 0.23 -14.49
N SER A 174 -29.80 1.20 -13.71
CA SER A 174 -29.64 2.63 -14.06
C SER A 174 -28.18 3.08 -14.05
N TRP A 175 -27.30 2.31 -13.39
CA TRP A 175 -25.87 2.56 -13.36
C TRP A 175 -25.24 2.39 -14.74
N THR A 176 -25.37 1.20 -15.35
CA THR A 176 -24.70 0.87 -16.61
C THR A 176 -25.29 1.62 -17.80
N THR A 177 -26.58 1.97 -17.77
CA THR A 177 -27.22 2.79 -18.80
C THR A 177 -26.77 4.26 -18.81
N ASN A 178 -26.08 4.72 -17.75
CA ASN A 178 -25.52 6.07 -17.64
C ASN A 178 -23.99 6.10 -17.75
N ALA A 179 -23.38 5.11 -18.42
CA ALA A 179 -21.92 4.97 -18.54
C ALA A 179 -21.22 6.24 -19.06
N SER A 180 -21.85 7.02 -19.94
CA SER A 180 -21.30 8.27 -20.47
C SER A 180 -21.09 9.37 -19.42
N ARG A 181 -21.70 9.23 -18.24
CA ARG A 181 -21.62 10.19 -17.12
C ARG A 181 -20.67 9.72 -16.02
N MET A 182 -20.06 8.55 -16.17
CA MET A 182 -19.16 8.00 -15.17
C MET A 182 -17.85 8.78 -15.15
N GLU A 183 -17.50 9.30 -13.99
CA GLU A 183 -16.22 9.90 -13.66
C GLU A 183 -15.36 8.90 -12.89
N ILE A 184 -14.04 9.10 -12.91
CA ILE A 184 -13.07 8.27 -12.22
C ILE A 184 -12.88 8.77 -10.79
N GLY A 185 -13.07 7.89 -9.82
CA GLY A 185 -12.85 8.14 -8.39
C GLY A 185 -11.42 7.86 -7.93
N GLY A 186 -11.23 7.90 -6.62
CA GLY A 186 -9.95 7.60 -5.99
C GLY A 186 -10.11 7.33 -4.50
N TRP A 187 -8.99 6.97 -3.85
CA TRP A 187 -8.86 6.73 -2.40
C TRP A 187 -9.56 5.49 -1.85
N SER A 188 -10.79 5.20 -2.26
CA SER A 188 -11.51 3.98 -1.90
C SER A 188 -12.66 3.71 -2.86
N TYR A 189 -13.19 2.50 -2.83
CA TYR A 189 -14.37 2.11 -3.60
C TYR A 189 -15.08 0.89 -3.02
N TYR A 190 -16.36 0.79 -3.36
CA TYR A 190 -17.16 -0.41 -3.20
C TYR A 190 -17.01 -1.34 -4.41
N THR A 191 -17.02 -2.64 -4.13
CA THR A 191 -16.87 -3.70 -5.13
C THR A 191 -17.40 -5.01 -4.58
N PHE A 192 -17.86 -5.92 -5.44
CA PHE A 192 -18.23 -7.26 -4.99
C PHE A 192 -17.00 -8.00 -4.47
N GLY A 193 -17.08 -8.54 -3.27
CA GLY A 193 -15.94 -9.16 -2.62
C GLY A 193 -16.23 -9.64 -1.21
N ASN A 194 -15.33 -10.49 -0.73
CA ASN A 194 -15.25 -10.85 0.68
C ASN A 194 -13.78 -11.08 1.07
N VAL A 195 -12.96 -10.07 0.83
CA VAL A 195 -11.53 -10.12 1.14
C VAL A 195 -11.31 -9.97 2.65
N ARG A 196 -10.11 -10.35 3.09
CA ARG A 196 -9.68 -10.20 4.48
C ARG A 196 -9.55 -8.73 4.87
N ASN A 197 -9.84 -8.40 6.13
CA ASN A 197 -9.71 -7.05 6.70
C ASN A 197 -8.52 -6.89 7.65
N ASP A 198 -7.75 -7.95 7.89
CA ASP A 198 -6.58 -7.96 8.76
C ASP A 198 -5.26 -7.84 8.00
N VAL A 199 -5.30 -7.76 6.66
CA VAL A 199 -4.12 -7.66 5.80
C VAL A 199 -4.26 -6.55 4.78
N ARG A 200 -3.11 -5.95 4.45
CA ARG A 200 -2.98 -5.00 3.35
C ARG A 200 -2.64 -5.72 2.06
N SER A 201 -3.14 -5.18 0.95
CA SER A 201 -2.92 -5.73 -0.38
C SER A 201 -2.27 -4.71 -1.31
N TRP A 202 -1.32 -5.17 -2.12
CA TRP A 202 -0.75 -4.37 -3.20
C TRP A 202 -1.84 -3.92 -4.17
N VAL A 203 -1.79 -2.64 -4.52
CA VAL A 203 -2.61 -2.02 -5.57
C VAL A 203 -1.72 -1.22 -6.51
N HIS A 204 -2.25 -0.89 -7.67
CA HIS A 204 -1.57 -0.03 -8.63
C HIS A 204 -2.09 1.41 -8.61
N ILE A 205 -1.24 2.38 -8.94
CA ILE A 205 -1.63 3.76 -9.20
C ILE A 205 -0.93 4.27 -10.46
N THR A 206 -1.66 4.93 -11.36
CA THR A 206 -1.15 5.29 -12.70
C THR A 206 -0.55 6.68 -12.77
N ASP A 207 -0.94 7.58 -11.87
CA ASP A 207 -0.61 9.00 -11.89
C ASP A 207 0.36 9.40 -10.75
N GLN A 208 0.87 8.42 -10.00
CA GLN A 208 1.83 8.60 -8.91
C GLN A 208 2.93 7.52 -8.93
N PRO A 209 4.13 7.80 -8.36
CA PRO A 209 5.25 6.85 -8.36
C PRO A 209 5.12 5.72 -7.33
N ALA A 210 4.03 5.63 -6.57
CA ALA A 210 3.83 4.70 -5.45
C ALA A 210 3.58 3.23 -5.88
N ASN A 211 4.37 2.67 -6.80
CA ASN A 211 4.27 1.28 -7.23
C ASN A 211 5.58 0.52 -7.04
N CYS A 212 5.46 -0.75 -6.63
CA CYS A 212 6.60 -1.64 -6.51
C CYS A 212 7.11 -2.23 -7.83
N TRP A 213 6.62 -1.78 -8.98
CA TRP A 213 6.98 -2.32 -10.29
C TRP A 213 7.13 -1.24 -11.37
N ASN A 214 7.47 0.00 -11.00
CA ASN A 214 7.80 1.06 -11.96
C ASN A 214 9.32 1.20 -12.10
N ASN A 215 9.99 0.12 -12.50
CA ASN A 215 11.45 0.07 -12.67
C ASN A 215 11.89 0.35 -14.10
#